data_AF-A0A344PKL7-F1
#
_entry.id   AF-A0A344PKL7-F1
#
_cell.length_a   1.000
_cell.length_b   1.000
_cell.length_c   1.000
_cell.angle_alpha   90.00
_cell.angle_beta   90.00
_cell.angle_gamma   90.00
#
_symmetry.space_group_name_H-M   'P 1'
#
loop_
_entity.id
_entity.type
_entity.pdbx_description
1 polymer ?
#
loop_
_entity_poly.entity_id
_entity_poly.type
_entity_poly.pdbx_seq_one_letter_code
_entity_poly.pdbx_strand_id
1 'polypeptide(L)'
;MFYSSGMLPPSDPDEILKARGAASRPKGRFERLEAVREADGWDIPEESRLLRTEVAIERPRSVIARNTSPDVPFDRSLNPYRGCEHGCIYCFARPFHSYLGLSPGLDFETKLTARPDAAAVLAREIARPGYRVAPLGIGTATDPYQPIEAEYRIMPQILRVLSDWNHPLSLATRGALVLRDTGQLADMAARRLVQVGISVTSLDPALTRSLEPRAPAPGTRLRMIAGLAEVGVPVRVMVSPVIPVVTEPEVEAILSAARDAGARFASMIPLRLPHEVAPLFRDWLDRNMPSRAAHVMNRVQAMRGGRDNDPNFGSRMRGEGIAADLLHQRFRLARRRLGYEEKSPPLDCSQFGPPAKAGDQLSLF
;
A
#
# COMPACT_ATOMS: atom_id res chain seq x y z
N MET A 1 -20.59 -2.94 -19.62
CA MET A 1 -19.27 -2.92 -20.27
C MET A 1 -18.51 -4.14 -19.77
N PHE A 2 -18.64 -5.27 -20.46
CA PHE A 2 -17.86 -6.45 -20.15
C PHE A 2 -16.41 -6.10 -20.52
N TYR A 3 -15.51 -6.08 -19.53
CA TYR A 3 -14.08 -6.07 -19.84
C TYR A 3 -13.85 -7.35 -20.63
N SER A 4 -13.65 -7.23 -21.95
CA SER A 4 -12.96 -8.27 -22.70
C SER A 4 -11.70 -8.55 -21.91
N SER A 5 -11.47 -9.80 -21.53
CA SER A 5 -10.24 -10.23 -20.89
C SER A 5 -9.14 -10.08 -21.93
N GLY A 6 -8.73 -8.83 -22.17
CA GLY A 6 -7.72 -8.48 -23.14
C GLY A 6 -6.47 -9.22 -22.75
N MET A 7 -6.01 -10.08 -23.65
CA MET A 7 -4.72 -10.71 -23.55
C MET A 7 -3.70 -9.60 -23.25
N LEU A 8 -2.96 -9.73 -22.15
CA LEU A 8 -1.92 -8.75 -21.84
C LEU A 8 -0.92 -8.72 -23.00
N PRO A 9 -0.33 -7.55 -23.32
CA PRO A 9 0.72 -7.52 -24.31
C PRO A 9 1.88 -8.41 -23.86
N PRO A 10 2.63 -9.01 -24.80
CA PRO A 10 3.80 -9.81 -24.47
C PRO A 10 4.83 -8.98 -23.69
N SER A 11 5.64 -9.66 -22.88
CA SER A 11 6.80 -9.03 -22.25
C SER A 11 7.79 -8.57 -23.32
N ASP A 12 8.47 -7.47 -23.06
CA ASP A 12 9.58 -7.01 -23.90
C ASP A 12 10.77 -7.99 -23.76
N PRO A 13 11.15 -8.72 -24.83
CA PRO A 13 12.22 -9.71 -24.76
C PRO A 13 13.60 -9.06 -24.53
N ASP A 14 13.75 -7.75 -24.81
CA ASP A 14 15.00 -7.02 -24.62
C ASP A 14 15.18 -6.59 -23.16
N GLU A 15 14.17 -6.76 -22.32
CA GLU A 15 14.20 -6.31 -20.93
C GLU A 15 14.38 -7.47 -19.95
N ILE A 16 15.48 -7.43 -19.20
CA ILE A 16 15.69 -8.34 -18.08
C ILE A 16 14.88 -7.83 -16.88
N LEU A 17 13.79 -8.54 -16.58
CA LEU A 17 12.91 -8.22 -15.45
C LEU A 17 13.43 -8.85 -14.15
N LYS A 18 14.18 -8.08 -13.36
CA LYS A 18 14.65 -8.52 -12.03
C LYS A 18 13.79 -7.92 -10.92
N ALA A 19 13.18 -8.79 -10.10
CA ALA A 19 12.34 -8.40 -8.96
C ALA A 19 11.19 -7.45 -9.38
N ARG A 20 10.38 -7.90 -10.33
CA ARG A 20 9.21 -7.21 -10.88
C ARG A 20 7.95 -8.06 -10.68
N GLY A 21 6.84 -7.42 -10.35
CA GLY A 21 5.59 -8.11 -10.11
C GLY A 21 4.81 -8.36 -11.39
N ALA A 22 4.69 -7.31 -12.20
CA ALA A 22 4.13 -7.40 -13.54
C ALA A 22 5.20 -7.86 -14.54
N ALA A 23 4.77 -8.56 -15.60
CA ALA A 23 5.65 -8.96 -16.72
C ALA A 23 5.43 -8.11 -17.98
N SER A 24 4.40 -7.27 -18.00
CA SER A 24 3.96 -6.56 -19.21
C SER A 24 3.53 -5.12 -18.91
N ARG A 25 3.33 -4.36 -20.00
CA ARG A 25 2.85 -2.98 -19.99
C ARG A 25 1.49 -2.86 -20.67
N PRO A 26 0.40 -3.36 -20.06
CA PRO A 26 -0.94 -3.14 -20.63
C PRO A 26 -1.18 -1.65 -20.81
N LYS A 27 -1.86 -1.30 -21.91
CA LYS A 27 -2.30 0.05 -22.19
C LYS A 27 -3.15 0.61 -21.04
N GLY A 28 -2.90 1.86 -20.67
CA GLY A 28 -3.72 2.58 -19.70
C GLY A 28 -5.12 2.85 -20.26
N ARG A 29 -6.17 2.74 -19.44
CA ARG A 29 -7.57 2.85 -19.90
C ARG A 29 -7.96 4.16 -20.62
N PHE A 30 -7.20 5.24 -20.40
CA PHE A 30 -7.49 6.55 -20.98
C PHE A 30 -6.67 6.81 -22.24
N GLU A 31 -5.75 5.90 -22.57
CA GLU A 31 -4.93 6.02 -23.76
C GLU A 31 -5.75 5.74 -25.02
N ARG A 32 -5.49 6.52 -26.06
CA ARG A 32 -6.12 6.30 -27.38
C ARG A 32 -5.33 5.29 -28.19
N LEU A 33 -4.00 5.37 -28.11
CA LEU A 33 -3.06 4.57 -28.89
C LEU A 33 -2.46 3.46 -28.04
N GLU A 34 -2.02 2.39 -28.69
CA GLU A 34 -1.23 1.30 -28.10
C GLU A 34 0.05 1.17 -28.92
N ALA A 35 1.18 0.94 -28.25
CA ALA A 35 2.42 0.56 -28.91
C ALA A 35 2.59 -0.95 -28.75
N VAL A 36 2.76 -1.65 -29.87
CA VAL A 36 3.06 -3.08 -29.90
C VAL A 36 4.46 -3.23 -30.49
N ARG A 37 5.29 -4.02 -29.82
CA ARG A 37 6.61 -4.37 -30.34
C ARG A 37 6.44 -5.37 -31.48
N GLU A 38 6.99 -5.06 -32.64
CA GLU A 38 6.99 -5.93 -33.82
C GLU A 38 8.42 -5.98 -34.36
N ALA A 39 8.87 -7.17 -34.77
CA ALA A 39 10.18 -7.33 -35.37
C ALA A 39 10.20 -6.61 -36.73
N ASP A 40 11.23 -5.83 -37.00
CA ASP A 40 11.42 -5.14 -38.28
C ASP A 40 11.96 -6.08 -39.38
N GLY A 41 12.25 -7.33 -39.03
CA GLY A 41 12.72 -8.39 -39.94
C GLY A 41 14.24 -8.40 -40.16
N TRP A 42 14.98 -7.54 -39.46
CA TRP A 42 16.44 -7.47 -39.56
C TRP A 42 17.11 -8.39 -38.54
N ASP A 43 18.14 -9.11 -38.97
CA ASP A 43 18.93 -10.01 -38.11
C ASP A 43 20.02 -9.20 -37.38
N ILE A 44 19.57 -8.23 -36.56
CA ILE A 44 20.44 -7.43 -35.70
C ILE A 44 20.36 -8.04 -34.29
N PRO A 45 21.50 -8.38 -33.65
CA PRO A 45 21.49 -8.82 -32.27
C PRO A 45 20.89 -7.75 -31.36
N GLU A 46 19.72 -8.01 -30.79
CA GLU A 46 19.07 -7.11 -29.85
C GLU A 46 19.78 -7.20 -28.49
N GLU A 47 20.30 -6.07 -28.00
CA GLU A 47 20.99 -6.03 -26.71
C GLU A 47 19.98 -6.07 -25.55
N SER A 48 20.02 -7.15 -24.77
CA SER A 48 19.21 -7.24 -23.55
C SER A 48 19.69 -6.22 -22.50
N ARG A 49 18.78 -5.47 -21.90
CA ARG A 49 19.05 -4.46 -20.86
C ARG A 49 18.30 -4.76 -19.57
N LEU A 50 18.95 -4.50 -18.43
CA LEU A 50 18.27 -4.56 -17.14
C LEU A 50 17.25 -3.41 -17.03
N LEU A 51 15.98 -3.73 -16.81
CA LEU A 51 14.94 -2.71 -16.58
C LEU A 51 15.15 -2.02 -15.23
N ARG A 52 15.60 -0.77 -15.26
CA ARG A 52 15.82 0.06 -14.05
C ARG A 52 14.57 0.84 -13.65
N THR A 53 14.52 1.24 -12.39
CA THR A 53 13.54 2.22 -11.91
C THR A 53 14.01 3.62 -12.32
N GLU A 54 13.10 4.41 -12.88
CA GLU A 54 13.26 5.82 -13.17
C GLU A 54 12.35 6.63 -12.24
N VAL A 55 12.86 7.76 -11.74
CA VAL A 55 12.12 8.62 -10.81
C VAL A 55 12.05 10.03 -11.35
N ALA A 56 10.84 10.51 -11.62
CA ALA A 56 10.57 11.90 -11.94
C ALA A 56 10.33 12.73 -10.67
N ILE A 57 10.64 14.02 -10.72
CA ILE A 57 10.38 14.96 -9.60
C ILE A 57 9.13 15.78 -9.90
N GLU A 58 8.13 15.69 -9.03
CA GLU A 58 6.95 16.55 -9.04
C GLU A 58 7.08 17.64 -7.96
N ARG A 59 6.77 18.88 -8.34
CA ARG A 59 6.62 20.02 -7.41
C ARG A 59 5.14 20.28 -7.18
N PRO A 60 4.51 19.66 -6.17
CA PRO A 60 3.06 19.74 -5.98
C PRO A 60 2.66 21.14 -5.49
N ARG A 61 1.50 21.64 -5.95
CA ARG A 61 0.86 22.84 -5.37
C ARG A 61 0.06 22.53 -4.10
N SER A 62 -0.36 21.27 -3.95
CA SER A 62 -1.05 20.71 -2.78
C SER A 62 -0.69 19.23 -2.66
N VAL A 63 -0.60 18.73 -1.43
CA VAL A 63 -0.25 17.36 -1.06
C VAL A 63 -1.33 16.64 -0.27
N ILE A 64 -2.31 17.36 0.29
CA ILE A 64 -3.45 16.77 0.99
C ILE A 64 -4.55 16.43 -0.02
N ALA A 65 -4.73 15.14 -0.30
CA ALA A 65 -5.85 14.65 -1.11
C ALA A 65 -7.04 14.29 -0.21
N ARG A 66 -8.26 14.68 -0.60
CA ARG A 66 -9.50 14.37 0.14
C ARG A 66 -10.29 13.23 -0.51
N ASN A 67 -11.05 12.52 0.32
CA ASN A 67 -11.98 11.49 -0.12
C ASN A 67 -13.25 11.49 0.76
N THR A 68 -14.34 10.95 0.23
CA THR A 68 -15.64 10.82 0.91
C THR A 68 -16.05 9.36 1.08
N SER A 69 -15.09 8.43 1.04
CA SER A 69 -15.42 7.01 1.06
C SER A 69 -15.88 6.59 2.46
N PRO A 70 -17.02 5.87 2.58
CA PRO A 70 -17.48 5.36 3.87
C PRO A 70 -16.66 4.15 4.36
N ASP A 71 -15.81 3.58 3.50
CA ASP A 71 -15.07 2.35 3.81
C ASP A 71 -13.71 2.59 4.47
N VAL A 72 -13.23 3.84 4.50
CA VAL A 72 -11.95 4.20 5.11
C VAL A 72 -12.17 5.14 6.28
N PRO A 73 -11.38 5.02 7.37
CA PRO A 73 -11.58 5.79 8.59
C PRO A 73 -11.01 7.23 8.52
N PHE A 74 -10.72 7.74 7.33
CA PHE A 74 -10.08 9.05 7.12
C PHE A 74 -10.66 9.75 5.88
N ASP A 75 -10.78 11.08 5.96
CA ASP A 75 -11.24 11.94 4.85
C ASP A 75 -10.09 12.53 4.03
N ARG A 76 -8.84 12.38 4.50
CA ARG A 76 -7.66 13.01 3.90
C ARG A 76 -6.44 12.10 3.93
N SER A 77 -5.61 12.24 2.92
CA SER A 77 -4.37 11.47 2.81
C SER A 77 -3.26 12.26 2.16
N LEU A 78 -2.03 11.81 2.39
CA LEU A 78 -0.82 12.31 1.76
C LEU A 78 -0.01 11.12 1.26
N ASN A 79 0.42 11.20 0.00
CA ASN A 79 1.33 10.23 -0.59
C ASN A 79 2.59 10.96 -1.07
N PRO A 80 3.79 10.63 -0.53
CA PRO A 80 5.05 11.28 -0.91
C PRO A 80 5.52 10.88 -2.31
N TYR A 81 4.96 9.78 -2.84
CA TYR A 81 5.31 9.22 -4.14
C TYR A 81 4.06 8.93 -4.99
N ARG A 82 4.26 8.73 -6.30
CA ARG A 82 3.33 8.02 -7.19
C ARG A 82 4.01 6.77 -7.73
N GLY A 83 3.27 5.67 -7.81
CA GLY A 83 3.81 4.34 -8.11
C GLY A 83 4.47 3.71 -6.89
N CYS A 84 4.83 2.43 -6.97
CA CYS A 84 5.47 1.74 -5.85
C CYS A 84 6.46 0.67 -6.31
N GLU A 85 7.72 0.84 -5.94
CA GLU A 85 8.84 -0.07 -6.24
C GLU A 85 8.67 -1.45 -5.61
N HIS A 86 7.84 -1.61 -4.58
CA HIS A 86 7.54 -2.92 -4.01
C HIS A 86 6.99 -3.91 -5.06
N GLY A 87 6.34 -3.40 -6.11
CA GLY A 87 5.89 -4.20 -7.24
C GLY A 87 4.82 -5.22 -6.89
N CYS A 88 3.97 -4.96 -5.89
CA CYS A 88 2.95 -5.93 -5.46
C CYS A 88 1.98 -6.20 -6.63
N ILE A 89 1.88 -7.44 -7.11
CA ILE A 89 1.08 -7.74 -8.31
C ILE A 89 -0.41 -7.41 -8.14
N TYR A 90 -0.93 -7.62 -6.93
CA TYR A 90 -2.32 -7.34 -6.55
C TYR A 90 -2.60 -5.88 -6.17
N CYS A 91 -1.65 -4.97 -6.34
CA CYS A 91 -1.80 -3.62 -5.80
C CYS A 91 -2.98 -2.88 -6.45
N PHE A 92 -4.00 -2.56 -5.65
CA PHE A 92 -5.20 -1.84 -6.11
C PHE A 92 -4.91 -0.43 -6.64
N ALA A 93 -3.72 0.11 -6.38
CA ALA A 93 -3.29 1.44 -6.80
C ALA A 93 -2.60 1.46 -8.17
N ARG A 94 -2.28 0.29 -8.77
CA ARG A 94 -1.77 0.18 -10.14
C ARG A 94 -2.56 1.01 -11.16
N PRO A 95 -3.91 1.01 -11.14
CA PRO A 95 -4.73 1.84 -12.00
C PRO A 95 -4.47 3.34 -11.96
N PHE A 96 -3.83 3.87 -10.92
CA PHE A 96 -3.53 5.31 -10.86
C PHE A 96 -2.53 5.75 -11.92
N HIS A 97 -1.65 4.85 -12.38
CA HIS A 97 -0.72 5.13 -13.48
C HIS A 97 -1.45 5.39 -14.80
N SER A 98 -2.62 4.79 -15.02
CA SER A 98 -3.44 5.08 -16.20
C SER A 98 -3.82 6.56 -16.29
N TYR A 99 -4.00 7.28 -15.17
CA TYR A 99 -4.28 8.72 -15.17
C TYR A 99 -3.05 9.59 -15.47
N LEU A 100 -1.85 9.01 -15.44
CA LEU A 100 -0.58 9.68 -15.75
C LEU A 100 -0.12 9.41 -17.18
N GLY A 101 -0.92 8.69 -17.98
CA GLY A 101 -0.51 8.19 -19.29
C GLY A 101 0.58 7.11 -19.22
N LEU A 102 0.68 6.42 -18.08
CA LEU A 102 1.65 5.35 -17.84
C LEU A 102 0.94 4.00 -17.72
N SER A 103 1.65 2.92 -18.02
CA SER A 103 1.07 1.58 -17.87
C SER A 103 0.82 1.23 -16.39
N PRO A 104 -0.35 0.66 -16.03
CA PRO A 104 -0.59 0.13 -14.68
C PRO A 104 0.17 -1.19 -14.39
N GLY A 105 0.83 -1.78 -15.40
CA GLY A 105 1.71 -2.95 -15.25
C GLY A 105 3.11 -2.55 -14.77
N LEU A 106 4.13 -2.80 -15.59
CA LEU A 106 5.54 -2.54 -15.25
C LEU A 106 5.81 -1.07 -14.90
N ASP A 107 5.23 -0.10 -15.62
CA ASP A 107 5.49 1.32 -15.36
C ASP A 107 5.04 1.76 -13.95
N PHE A 108 4.06 1.09 -13.33
CA PHE A 108 3.66 1.37 -11.94
C PHE A 108 4.81 1.18 -10.93
N GLU A 109 5.68 0.22 -11.19
CA GLU A 109 6.77 -0.17 -10.31
C GLU A 109 8.15 0.27 -10.80
N THR A 110 8.26 0.74 -12.06
CA THR A 110 9.51 1.23 -12.64
C THR A 110 9.51 2.71 -12.98
N LYS A 111 8.37 3.37 -13.21
CA LYS A 111 8.28 4.81 -13.47
C LYS A 111 7.59 5.49 -12.29
N LEU A 112 8.41 5.95 -11.35
CA LEU A 112 7.93 6.57 -10.12
C LEU A 112 7.96 8.10 -10.22
N THR A 113 7.19 8.74 -9.35
CA THR A 113 7.28 10.19 -9.13
C THR A 113 7.51 10.47 -7.66
N ALA A 114 8.59 11.19 -7.33
CA ALA A 114 8.86 11.67 -5.98
C ALA A 114 8.42 13.12 -5.81
N ARG A 115 8.06 13.50 -4.58
CA ARG A 115 7.64 14.86 -4.20
C ARG A 115 8.50 15.41 -3.07
N PRO A 116 9.78 15.75 -3.31
CA PRO A 116 10.70 16.19 -2.25
C PRO A 116 10.17 17.38 -1.44
N ASP A 117 9.47 18.30 -2.11
CA ASP A 117 8.90 19.49 -1.47
C ASP A 117 7.62 19.22 -0.64
N ALA A 118 7.20 17.95 -0.50
CA ALA A 118 5.91 17.62 0.09
C ALA A 118 5.76 18.13 1.54
N ALA A 119 6.83 18.10 2.34
CA ALA A 119 6.81 18.61 3.71
C ALA A 119 6.58 20.13 3.76
N ALA A 120 7.24 20.90 2.89
CA ALA A 120 7.07 22.34 2.82
C ALA A 120 5.66 22.75 2.36
N VAL A 121 5.11 22.01 1.39
CA VAL A 121 3.73 22.21 0.93
C VAL A 121 2.73 21.83 2.02
N LEU A 122 2.95 20.71 2.73
CA LEU A 122 2.14 20.28 3.86
C LEU A 122 2.09 21.36 4.95
N ALA A 123 3.25 21.88 5.38
CA ALA A 123 3.34 22.92 6.40
C ALA A 123 2.51 24.16 6.01
N ARG A 124 2.61 24.59 4.74
CA ARG A 124 1.80 25.70 4.21
C ARG A 124 0.30 25.40 4.19
N GLU A 125 -0.11 24.17 3.92
CA GLU A 125 -1.52 23.79 3.85
C GLU A 125 -2.17 23.70 5.23
N ILE A 126 -1.49 23.08 6.21
CA ILE A 126 -2.03 22.95 7.57
C ILE A 126 -2.01 24.29 8.34
N ALA A 127 -1.14 25.22 7.95
CA ALA A 127 -1.08 26.57 8.53
C ALA A 127 -2.19 27.52 8.05
N ARG A 128 -3.03 27.12 7.08
CA ARG A 128 -4.05 28.02 6.52
C ARG A 128 -5.12 28.36 7.56
N PRO A 129 -5.59 29.62 7.64
CA PRO A 129 -6.76 29.97 8.44
C PRO A 129 -7.95 29.08 8.10
N GLY A 130 -8.58 28.51 9.13
CA GLY A 130 -9.74 27.62 8.97
C GLY A 130 -9.39 26.16 8.63
N TYR A 131 -8.12 25.76 8.61
CA TYR A 131 -7.76 24.34 8.51
C TYR A 131 -8.33 23.58 9.72
N ARG A 132 -9.20 22.59 9.46
CA ARG A 132 -9.77 21.71 10.48
C ARG A 132 -8.98 20.40 10.52
N VAL A 133 -8.21 20.19 11.58
CA VAL A 133 -7.42 18.97 11.78
C VAL A 133 -8.29 17.71 11.81
N ALA A 134 -7.80 16.65 11.19
CA ALA A 134 -8.30 15.28 11.31
C ALA A 134 -7.16 14.33 10.95
N PRO A 135 -7.20 13.05 11.37
CA PRO A 135 -6.14 12.08 11.06
C PRO A 135 -5.77 12.04 9.58
N LEU A 136 -4.49 12.24 9.27
CA LEU A 136 -3.94 12.16 7.93
C LEU A 136 -3.56 10.71 7.60
N GLY A 137 -4.18 10.12 6.59
CA GLY A 137 -3.77 8.81 6.09
C GLY A 137 -2.49 8.90 5.25
N ILE A 138 -1.45 8.16 5.61
CA ILE A 138 -0.22 8.04 4.81
C ILE A 138 -0.05 6.58 4.41
N GLY A 139 0.31 6.35 3.15
CA GLY A 139 0.43 5.00 2.59
C GLY A 139 -0.87 4.45 2.01
N THR A 140 -1.68 5.33 1.43
CA THR A 140 -3.02 5.01 0.93
C THR A 140 -3.04 4.60 -0.55
N ALA A 141 -2.06 5.05 -1.34
CA ALA A 141 -1.95 4.75 -2.77
C ALA A 141 -0.55 4.27 -3.20
N THR A 142 0.45 4.52 -2.36
CA THR A 142 1.83 4.07 -2.52
C THR A 142 2.36 3.68 -1.15
N ASP A 143 3.47 2.95 -1.09
CA ASP A 143 4.17 2.76 0.17
C ASP A 143 5.11 3.94 0.45
N PRO A 144 4.98 4.64 1.59
CA PRO A 144 5.81 5.79 1.91
C PRO A 144 7.26 5.40 2.22
N TYR A 145 7.52 4.13 2.55
CA TYR A 145 8.82 3.58 2.91
C TYR A 145 9.32 2.54 1.87
N GLN A 146 8.89 2.67 0.62
CA GLN A 146 9.43 1.91 -0.51
C GLN A 146 10.94 2.18 -0.71
N PRO A 147 11.69 1.32 -1.43
CA PRO A 147 13.15 1.39 -1.48
C PRO A 147 13.74 2.77 -1.84
N ILE A 148 13.18 3.50 -2.81
CA ILE A 148 13.63 4.88 -3.13
C ILE A 148 13.55 5.89 -1.96
N GLU A 149 12.77 5.63 -0.91
CA GLU A 149 12.75 6.48 0.30
C GLU A 149 14.10 6.47 1.05
N ALA A 150 14.98 5.51 0.79
CA ALA A 150 16.35 5.53 1.30
C ALA A 150 17.16 6.72 0.77
N GLU A 151 16.91 7.12 -0.48
CA GLU A 151 17.58 8.23 -1.16
C GLU A 151 16.86 9.56 -0.89
N TYR A 152 15.55 9.61 -1.16
CA TYR A 152 14.80 10.87 -1.13
C TYR A 152 14.48 11.38 0.27
N ARG A 153 14.37 10.49 1.26
CA ARG A 153 14.13 10.83 2.68
C ARG A 153 13.01 11.87 2.88
N ILE A 154 11.87 11.67 2.23
CA ILE A 154 10.73 12.59 2.28
C ILE A 154 9.94 12.37 3.57
N MET A 155 9.82 11.11 4.02
CA MET A 155 9.05 10.77 5.22
C MET A 155 9.54 11.43 6.52
N PRO A 156 10.85 11.47 6.83
CA PRO A 156 11.35 12.15 8.03
C PRO A 156 10.96 13.63 8.08
N GLN A 157 10.88 14.28 6.92
CA GLN A 157 10.50 15.69 6.81
C GLN A 157 8.99 15.87 7.02
N ILE A 158 8.18 14.99 6.43
CA ILE A 158 6.73 14.97 6.65
C ILE A 158 6.41 14.70 8.13
N LEU A 159 7.05 13.69 8.72
CA LEU A 159 6.88 13.36 10.14
C LEU A 159 7.29 14.51 11.05
N ARG A 160 8.39 15.20 10.73
CA ARG A 160 8.79 16.40 11.47
C ARG A 160 7.70 17.47 11.43
N VAL A 161 7.18 17.82 10.25
CA VAL A 161 6.11 18.82 10.12
C VAL A 161 4.86 18.41 10.91
N LEU A 162 4.46 17.14 10.82
CA LEU A 162 3.28 16.65 11.55
C LEU A 162 3.51 16.63 13.06
N SER A 163 4.69 16.25 13.51
CA SER A 163 5.09 16.26 14.91
C SER A 163 5.11 17.68 15.49
N ASP A 164 5.74 18.62 14.78
CA ASP A 164 5.87 20.04 15.18
C ASP A 164 4.50 20.72 15.31
N TRP A 165 3.52 20.30 14.49
CA TRP A 165 2.15 20.83 14.50
C TRP A 165 1.17 20.02 15.36
N ASN A 166 1.64 18.99 16.07
CA ASN A 166 0.80 18.00 16.76
C ASN A 166 -0.34 17.44 15.87
N HIS A 167 -0.05 17.24 14.58
CA HIS A 167 -1.05 16.78 13.61
C HIS A 167 -1.11 15.25 13.61
N PRO A 168 -2.27 14.63 13.89
CA PRO A 168 -2.39 13.19 13.95
C PRO A 168 -2.30 12.52 12.57
N LEU A 169 -1.76 11.30 12.53
CA LEU A 169 -1.63 10.51 11.30
C LEU A 169 -1.85 9.02 11.52
N SER A 170 -2.36 8.35 10.50
CA SER A 170 -2.39 6.89 10.41
C SER A 170 -1.48 6.46 9.27
N LEU A 171 -0.43 5.71 9.59
CA LEU A 171 0.59 5.27 8.64
C LEU A 171 0.34 3.82 8.26
N ALA A 172 0.31 3.49 6.98
CA ALA A 172 0.33 2.11 6.48
C ALA A 172 1.59 1.86 5.65
N THR A 173 2.30 0.77 5.91
CA THR A 173 3.52 0.42 5.18
C THR A 173 3.84 -1.07 5.24
N ARG A 174 4.68 -1.53 4.31
CA ARG A 174 5.40 -2.80 4.31
C ARG A 174 6.91 -2.57 4.36
N GLY A 175 7.38 -1.34 4.21
CA GLY A 175 8.78 -0.97 4.05
C GLY A 175 9.55 -0.91 5.37
N ALA A 176 10.72 -1.55 5.42
CA ALA A 176 11.55 -1.64 6.62
C ALA A 176 12.16 -0.29 7.04
N LEU A 177 12.20 0.69 6.13
CA LEU A 177 12.70 2.04 6.41
C LEU A 177 11.87 2.78 7.47
N VAL A 178 10.66 2.32 7.81
CA VAL A 178 9.89 2.85 8.94
C VAL A 178 10.67 2.78 10.26
N LEU A 179 11.57 1.80 10.40
CA LEU A 179 12.40 1.63 11.60
C LEU A 179 13.45 2.74 11.77
N ARG A 180 13.80 3.45 10.69
CA ARG A 180 14.67 4.63 10.75
C ARG A 180 14.03 5.78 11.54
N ASP A 181 12.70 5.88 11.46
CA ASP A 181 11.95 7.03 11.96
C ASP A 181 11.21 6.69 13.28
N THR A 182 11.59 5.58 13.95
CA THR A 182 11.00 5.11 15.21
C THR A 182 11.06 6.15 16.33
N GLY A 183 12.14 6.92 16.44
CA GLY A 183 12.26 7.97 17.45
C GLY A 183 11.16 9.04 17.32
N GLN A 184 10.90 9.53 16.10
CA GLN A 184 9.82 10.47 15.83
C GLN A 184 8.44 9.83 16.06
N LEU A 185 8.26 8.60 15.59
CA LEU A 185 7.00 7.86 15.76
C LEU A 185 6.68 7.58 17.24
N ALA A 186 7.69 7.27 18.07
CA ALA A 186 7.53 7.04 19.49
C ALA A 186 7.09 8.31 20.24
N ASP A 187 7.74 9.45 19.95
CA ASP A 187 7.36 10.75 20.53
C ASP A 187 5.94 11.17 20.12
N MET A 188 5.56 10.97 18.85
CA MET A 188 4.19 11.20 18.39
C MET A 188 3.20 10.22 19.05
N ALA A 189 3.60 8.97 19.28
CA ALA A 189 2.75 7.96 19.90
C ALA A 189 2.47 8.27 21.38
N ALA A 190 3.47 8.76 22.11
CA ALA A 190 3.31 9.23 23.49
C ALA A 190 2.26 10.35 23.61
N ARG A 191 2.14 11.20 22.58
CA ARG A 191 1.11 12.25 22.46
C ARG A 191 -0.21 11.77 21.84
N ARG A 192 -0.34 10.46 21.55
CA ARG A 192 -1.50 9.84 20.86
C ARG A 192 -1.77 10.39 19.46
N LEU A 193 -0.73 10.80 18.74
CA LEU A 193 -0.82 11.38 17.40
C LEU A 193 -0.65 10.36 16.28
N VAL A 194 -0.07 9.18 16.55
CA VAL A 194 0.22 8.19 15.50
C VAL A 194 -0.22 6.77 15.85
N GLN A 195 -0.66 6.06 14.82
CA GLN A 195 -0.75 4.60 14.80
C GLN A 195 -0.15 4.08 13.49
N VAL A 196 0.43 2.88 13.53
CA VAL A 196 1.13 2.29 12.38
C VAL A 196 0.53 0.93 12.01
N GLY A 197 0.16 0.78 10.74
CA GLY A 197 -0.29 -0.46 10.13
C GLY A 197 0.83 -1.12 9.33
N ILE A 198 1.21 -2.34 9.70
CA ILE A 198 2.19 -3.14 8.96
C ILE A 198 1.47 -4.25 8.21
N SER A 199 1.60 -4.27 6.88
CA SER A 199 0.96 -5.32 6.07
C SER A 199 1.80 -6.60 6.00
N VAL A 200 1.24 -7.70 6.47
CA VAL A 200 1.83 -9.04 6.42
C VAL A 200 0.90 -9.93 5.61
N THR A 201 1.29 -10.24 4.38
CA THR A 201 0.44 -10.98 3.43
C THR A 201 0.63 -12.49 3.56
N SER A 202 1.86 -12.94 3.85
CA SER A 202 2.27 -14.34 3.99
C SER A 202 3.44 -14.43 4.97
N LEU A 203 3.64 -15.58 5.60
CA LEU A 203 4.84 -15.94 6.35
C LEU A 203 5.85 -16.72 5.49
N ASP A 204 5.47 -17.16 4.30
CA ASP A 204 6.37 -17.81 3.34
C ASP A 204 7.22 -16.78 2.57
N PRO A 205 8.57 -16.81 2.71
CA PRO A 205 9.46 -15.92 1.97
C PRO A 205 9.43 -16.13 0.45
N ALA A 206 9.18 -17.35 -0.04
CA ALA A 206 9.12 -17.62 -1.48
C ALA A 206 7.86 -17.00 -2.09
N LEU A 207 6.70 -17.22 -1.47
CA LEU A 207 5.46 -16.59 -1.87
C LEU A 207 5.54 -15.05 -1.81
N THR A 208 6.15 -14.51 -0.75
CA THR A 208 6.36 -13.06 -0.60
C THR A 208 7.22 -12.50 -1.74
N ARG A 209 8.32 -13.15 -2.10
CA ARG A 209 9.17 -12.72 -3.23
C ARG A 209 8.45 -12.77 -4.58
N SER A 210 7.50 -13.69 -4.76
CA SER A 210 6.73 -13.78 -6.00
C SER A 210 5.61 -12.72 -6.07
N LEU A 211 4.91 -12.47 -4.95
CA LEU A 211 3.81 -11.51 -4.90
C LEU A 211 4.26 -10.05 -4.78
N GLU A 212 5.33 -9.80 -4.02
CA GLU A 212 5.81 -8.49 -3.57
C GLU A 212 7.34 -8.42 -3.67
N PRO A 213 7.91 -8.47 -4.89
CA PRO A 213 9.30 -8.85 -5.14
C PRO A 213 10.36 -7.94 -4.51
N ARG A 214 10.02 -6.69 -4.21
CA ARG A 214 10.94 -5.74 -3.55
C ARG A 214 10.48 -5.34 -2.16
N ALA A 215 9.40 -5.92 -1.66
CA ALA A 215 9.00 -5.72 -0.27
C ALA A 215 9.88 -6.55 0.68
N PRO A 216 10.08 -6.09 1.94
CA PRO A 216 10.79 -6.88 2.93
C PRO A 216 10.20 -8.27 3.12
N ALA A 217 11.06 -9.25 3.41
CA ALA A 217 10.63 -10.61 3.75
C ALA A 217 9.74 -10.63 5.01
N PRO A 218 8.89 -11.66 5.20
CA PRO A 218 7.95 -11.72 6.32
C PRO A 218 8.59 -11.56 7.69
N GLY A 219 9.74 -12.22 7.93
CA GLY A 219 10.48 -12.09 9.19
C GLY A 219 10.95 -10.66 9.47
N THR A 220 11.29 -9.88 8.44
CA THR A 220 11.61 -8.45 8.60
C THR A 220 10.38 -7.66 9.01
N ARG A 221 9.19 -7.98 8.47
CA ARG A 221 7.94 -7.30 8.85
C ARG A 221 7.53 -7.60 10.28
N LEU A 222 7.74 -8.82 10.76
CA LEU A 222 7.56 -9.16 12.17
C LEU A 222 8.53 -8.39 13.07
N ARG A 223 9.81 -8.24 12.67
CA ARG A 223 10.76 -7.37 13.39
C ARG A 223 10.36 -5.89 13.36
N MET A 224 9.74 -5.42 12.28
CA MET A 224 9.19 -4.06 12.23
C MET A 224 8.07 -3.87 13.25
N ILE A 225 7.16 -4.85 13.38
CA ILE A 225 6.11 -4.84 14.39
C ILE A 225 6.72 -4.80 15.80
N ALA A 226 7.70 -5.67 16.08
CA ALA A 226 8.38 -5.72 17.37
C ALA A 226 9.09 -4.41 17.72
N GLY A 227 9.91 -3.87 16.80
CA GLY A 227 10.66 -2.64 17.05
C GLY A 227 9.77 -1.41 17.25
N LEU A 228 8.61 -1.35 16.59
CA LEU A 228 7.63 -0.28 16.81
C LEU A 228 6.88 -0.46 18.14
N ALA A 229 6.47 -1.69 18.46
CA ALA A 229 5.76 -2.00 19.70
C ALA A 229 6.64 -1.75 20.95
N GLU A 230 7.92 -2.09 20.88
CA GLU A 230 8.91 -1.89 21.96
C GLU A 230 9.04 -0.41 22.36
N VAL A 231 8.97 0.51 21.40
CA VAL A 231 9.01 1.96 21.65
C VAL A 231 7.63 2.58 21.90
N GLY A 232 6.61 1.75 22.14
CA GLY A 232 5.27 2.19 22.52
C GLY A 232 4.37 2.66 21.37
N VAL A 233 4.77 2.48 20.10
CA VAL A 233 3.93 2.84 18.95
C VAL A 233 2.76 1.84 18.84
N PRO A 234 1.50 2.28 18.75
CA PRO A 234 0.38 1.39 18.53
C PRO A 234 0.44 0.75 17.13
N VAL A 235 0.72 -0.57 17.09
CA VAL A 235 0.85 -1.31 15.84
C VAL A 235 -0.41 -2.13 15.52
N ARG A 236 -0.84 -2.03 14.27
CA ARG A 236 -1.86 -2.87 13.64
C ARG A 236 -1.21 -3.80 12.62
N VAL A 237 -1.41 -5.10 12.75
CA VAL A 237 -1.14 -6.02 11.63
C VAL A 237 -2.27 -5.94 10.61
N MET A 238 -1.92 -5.83 9.33
CA MET A 238 -2.87 -5.82 8.22
C MET A 238 -2.65 -7.07 7.38
N VAL A 239 -3.53 -8.07 7.51
CA VAL A 239 -3.54 -9.25 6.65
C VAL A 239 -4.26 -8.87 5.35
N SER A 240 -3.55 -8.15 4.48
CA SER A 240 -4.15 -7.47 3.33
C SER A 240 -3.21 -7.46 2.13
N PRO A 241 -3.62 -8.04 0.98
CA PRO A 241 -4.87 -8.77 0.77
C PRO A 241 -4.83 -10.21 1.34
N VAL A 242 -6.00 -10.72 1.75
CA VAL A 242 -6.21 -12.17 1.86
C VAL A 242 -6.55 -12.73 0.48
N ILE A 243 -5.68 -13.59 -0.05
CA ILE A 243 -5.85 -14.24 -1.35
C ILE A 243 -6.37 -15.66 -1.08
N PRO A 244 -7.60 -16.01 -1.49
CA PRO A 244 -8.15 -17.35 -1.31
C PRO A 244 -7.19 -18.44 -1.80
N VAL A 245 -7.10 -19.57 -1.10
CA VAL A 245 -6.24 -20.73 -1.45
C VAL A 245 -4.72 -20.45 -1.34
N VAL A 246 -4.29 -19.20 -1.48
CA VAL A 246 -2.87 -18.80 -1.52
C VAL A 246 -2.40 -18.34 -0.14
N THR A 247 -2.96 -17.23 0.38
CA THR A 247 -2.57 -16.68 1.70
C THR A 247 -3.67 -16.83 2.75
N GLU A 248 -4.89 -17.12 2.33
CA GLU A 248 -6.03 -17.40 3.21
C GLU A 248 -5.79 -18.52 4.25
N PRO A 249 -5.07 -19.63 3.93
CA PRO A 249 -4.69 -20.62 4.93
C PRO A 249 -3.75 -20.11 6.03
N GLU A 250 -3.04 -19.00 5.80
CA GLU A 250 -2.04 -18.45 6.73
C GLU A 250 -2.61 -17.42 7.71
N VAL A 251 -3.89 -17.04 7.59
CA VAL A 251 -4.49 -15.93 8.36
C VAL A 251 -4.26 -16.10 9.87
N GLU A 252 -4.56 -17.27 10.43
CA GLU A 252 -4.39 -17.53 11.86
C GLU A 252 -2.92 -17.54 12.29
N ALA A 253 -2.03 -18.06 11.45
CA ALA A 253 -0.58 -18.10 11.72
C ALA A 253 0.03 -16.69 11.70
N ILE A 254 -0.35 -15.87 10.71
CA ILE A 254 0.05 -14.46 10.63
C ILE A 254 -0.42 -13.71 11.88
N LEU A 255 -1.67 -13.92 12.29
CA LEU A 255 -2.22 -13.28 13.49
C LEU A 255 -1.47 -13.71 14.76
N SER A 256 -1.10 -14.98 14.90
CA SER A 256 -0.32 -15.45 16.05
C SER A 256 1.06 -14.78 16.05
N ALA A 257 1.81 -14.90 14.95
CA ALA A 257 3.16 -14.36 14.85
C ALA A 257 3.22 -12.83 15.04
N ALA A 258 2.23 -12.10 14.49
CA ALA A 258 2.14 -10.66 14.68
C ALA A 258 1.77 -10.28 16.12
N ARG A 259 0.96 -11.09 16.81
CA ARG A 259 0.61 -10.87 18.22
C ARG A 259 1.84 -11.08 19.10
N ASP A 260 2.58 -12.15 18.85
CA ASP A 260 3.84 -12.46 19.55
C ASP A 260 4.88 -11.36 19.33
N ALA A 261 4.89 -10.74 18.14
CA ALA A 261 5.71 -9.58 17.84
C ALA A 261 5.20 -8.26 18.47
N GLY A 262 4.08 -8.24 19.18
CA GLY A 262 3.58 -7.05 19.88
C GLY A 262 2.51 -6.24 19.15
N ALA A 263 1.94 -6.73 18.04
CA ALA A 263 0.78 -6.08 17.43
C ALA A 263 -0.41 -6.06 18.42
N ARG A 264 -1.03 -4.89 18.57
CA ARG A 264 -2.19 -4.68 19.45
C ARG A 264 -3.52 -4.80 18.71
N PHE A 265 -3.51 -4.46 17.43
CA PHE A 265 -4.70 -4.49 16.58
C PHE A 265 -4.46 -5.36 15.35
N ALA A 266 -5.55 -5.86 14.77
CA ALA A 266 -5.52 -6.59 13.51
C ALA A 266 -6.65 -6.12 12.59
N SER A 267 -6.39 -6.11 11.30
CA SER A 267 -7.41 -6.02 10.25
C SER A 267 -7.08 -6.95 9.10
N MET A 268 -8.08 -7.29 8.30
CA MET A 268 -7.89 -7.98 7.03
C MET A 268 -8.80 -7.41 5.96
N ILE A 269 -8.39 -7.54 4.71
CA ILE A 269 -9.19 -7.19 3.54
C ILE A 269 -9.00 -8.32 2.52
N PRO A 270 -10.06 -8.96 2.02
CA PRO A 270 -9.95 -9.92 0.91
C PRO A 270 -9.42 -9.24 -0.36
N LEU A 271 -8.77 -10.02 -1.23
CA LEU A 271 -8.25 -9.55 -2.50
C LEU A 271 -9.26 -8.72 -3.29
N ARG A 272 -8.77 -7.62 -3.86
CA ARG A 272 -9.50 -6.70 -4.75
C ARG A 272 -8.71 -6.59 -6.04
N LEU A 273 -9.40 -6.70 -7.17
CA LEU A 273 -8.78 -6.70 -8.50
C LEU A 273 -9.40 -5.62 -9.39
N PRO A 274 -9.36 -4.34 -8.99
CA PRO A 274 -10.00 -3.29 -9.77
C PRO A 274 -9.31 -3.15 -11.13
N HIS A 275 -10.12 -3.12 -12.19
CA HIS A 275 -9.70 -2.75 -13.54
C HIS A 275 -8.49 -3.56 -14.05
N GLU A 276 -7.37 -2.91 -14.42
CA GLU A 276 -6.18 -3.54 -15.01
C GLU A 276 -5.46 -4.49 -14.04
N VAL A 277 -5.78 -4.47 -12.74
CA VAL A 277 -5.21 -5.39 -11.75
C VAL A 277 -5.71 -6.83 -11.97
N ALA A 278 -6.96 -7.02 -12.40
CA ALA A 278 -7.51 -8.36 -12.66
C ALA A 278 -6.73 -9.16 -13.70
N PRO A 279 -6.51 -8.65 -14.93
CA PRO A 279 -5.72 -9.39 -15.92
C PRO A 279 -4.25 -9.56 -15.48
N LEU A 280 -3.63 -8.56 -14.84
CA LEU A 280 -2.26 -8.69 -14.30
C LEU A 280 -2.14 -9.80 -13.25
N PHE A 281 -3.12 -9.94 -12.37
CA PHE A 281 -3.12 -10.98 -11.33
C PHE A 281 -3.38 -12.38 -11.91
N ARG A 282 -4.24 -12.49 -12.93
CA ARG A 282 -4.47 -13.75 -13.66
C ARG A 282 -3.20 -14.24 -14.35
N ASP A 283 -2.52 -13.36 -15.08
CA ASP A 283 -1.22 -13.66 -15.69
C ASP A 283 -0.19 -14.10 -14.66
N TRP A 284 -0.13 -13.46 -13.49
CA TRP A 284 0.75 -13.91 -12.42
C TRP A 284 0.37 -15.30 -11.89
N LEU A 285 -0.92 -15.61 -11.74
CA LEU A 285 -1.37 -16.95 -11.35
C LEU A 285 -0.97 -17.99 -12.41
N ASP A 286 -1.14 -17.70 -13.69
CA ASP A 286 -0.81 -18.63 -14.77
C ASP A 286 0.70 -18.91 -14.82
N ARG A 287 1.54 -17.89 -14.60
CA ARG A 287 3.01 -18.03 -14.59
C ARG A 287 3.56 -18.70 -13.33
N ASN A 288 2.97 -18.44 -12.16
CA ASN A 288 3.56 -18.84 -10.87
C ASN A 288 2.81 -20.00 -10.20
N MET A 289 1.52 -20.19 -10.51
CA MET A 289 0.64 -21.16 -9.86
C MET A 289 -0.41 -21.75 -10.83
N PRO A 290 -0.03 -22.25 -12.03
CA PRO A 290 -0.97 -22.62 -13.08
C PRO A 290 -2.01 -23.66 -12.65
N SER A 291 -1.60 -24.65 -11.84
CA SER A 291 -2.49 -25.70 -11.32
C SER A 291 -3.56 -25.19 -10.35
N ARG A 292 -3.38 -23.99 -9.78
CA ARG A 292 -4.31 -23.37 -8.82
C ARG A 292 -5.03 -22.14 -9.38
N ALA A 293 -4.61 -21.61 -10.53
CA ALA A 293 -5.10 -20.36 -11.08
C ALA A 293 -6.63 -20.29 -11.18
N ALA A 294 -7.25 -21.27 -11.82
CA ALA A 294 -8.70 -21.36 -11.96
C ALA A 294 -9.40 -21.46 -10.60
N HIS A 295 -8.86 -22.26 -9.68
CA HIS A 295 -9.44 -22.43 -8.35
C HIS A 295 -9.41 -21.11 -7.54
N VAL A 296 -8.29 -20.39 -7.56
CA VAL A 296 -8.15 -19.07 -6.91
C VAL A 296 -9.18 -18.09 -7.47
N MET A 297 -9.25 -17.96 -8.79
CA MET A 297 -10.16 -17.00 -9.42
C MET A 297 -11.63 -17.35 -9.19
N ASN A 298 -12.01 -18.63 -9.19
CA ASN A 298 -13.36 -19.06 -8.84
C ASN A 298 -13.74 -18.65 -7.41
N ARG A 299 -12.80 -18.75 -6.45
CA ARG A 299 -13.04 -18.32 -5.05
C ARG A 299 -13.10 -16.80 -4.92
N VAL A 300 -12.29 -16.06 -5.68
CA VAL A 300 -12.39 -14.59 -5.76
C VAL A 300 -13.77 -14.19 -6.29
N GLN A 301 -14.20 -14.78 -7.41
CA GLN A 301 -15.49 -14.48 -8.04
C GLN A 301 -16.68 -14.84 -7.15
N ALA A 302 -16.59 -15.93 -6.39
CA ALA A 302 -17.60 -16.30 -5.40
C ALA A 302 -17.81 -15.21 -4.34
N MET A 303 -16.78 -14.44 -3.99
CA MET A 303 -16.88 -13.32 -3.05
C MET A 303 -17.29 -11.99 -3.69
N ARG A 304 -17.52 -11.97 -5.01
CA ARG A 304 -17.66 -10.75 -5.84
C ARG A 304 -18.84 -10.83 -6.81
N GLY A 305 -19.80 -11.72 -6.56
CA GLY A 305 -20.99 -11.90 -7.39
C GLY A 305 -20.67 -12.38 -8.81
N GLY A 306 -19.70 -13.30 -8.95
CA GLY A 306 -19.30 -13.89 -10.23
C GLY A 306 -18.31 -13.04 -11.06
N ARG A 307 -17.83 -11.91 -10.52
CA ARG A 307 -16.89 -10.99 -11.20
C ARG A 307 -15.51 -11.02 -10.55
N ASP A 308 -14.48 -10.55 -11.25
CA ASP A 308 -13.13 -10.47 -10.68
C ASP A 308 -13.03 -9.41 -9.58
N ASN A 309 -13.90 -8.40 -9.61
CA ASN A 309 -13.90 -7.32 -8.64
C ASN A 309 -15.30 -6.74 -8.42
N ASP A 310 -15.48 -6.16 -7.24
CA ASP A 310 -16.66 -5.39 -6.87
C ASP A 310 -16.24 -3.95 -6.52
N PRO A 311 -16.79 -2.92 -7.21
CA PRO A 311 -16.46 -1.53 -6.94
C PRO A 311 -17.32 -0.87 -5.84
N ASN A 312 -18.41 -1.51 -5.40
CA ASN A 312 -19.41 -0.89 -4.54
C ASN A 312 -18.88 -0.63 -3.12
N PHE A 313 -19.25 0.51 -2.53
CA PHE A 313 -18.94 0.78 -1.13
C PHE A 313 -19.63 -0.23 -0.21
N GLY A 314 -19.01 -0.50 0.94
CA GLY A 314 -19.42 -1.55 1.89
C GLY A 314 -18.94 -2.94 1.48
N SER A 315 -19.27 -3.38 0.27
CA SER A 315 -18.97 -4.74 -0.21
C SER A 315 -17.56 -4.90 -0.80
N ARG A 316 -16.98 -3.86 -1.45
CA ARG A 316 -15.64 -3.95 -2.07
C ARG A 316 -14.51 -4.34 -1.11
N MET A 317 -14.58 -3.92 0.16
CA MET A 317 -13.56 -4.27 1.17
C MET A 317 -13.91 -5.53 1.97
N ARG A 318 -15.18 -5.95 1.97
CA ARG A 318 -15.67 -7.07 2.76
C ARG A 318 -15.77 -8.37 1.95
N GLY A 319 -16.19 -8.28 0.69
CA GLY A 319 -16.70 -9.42 -0.06
C GLY A 319 -18.11 -9.80 0.37
N GLU A 320 -18.75 -10.65 -0.42
CA GLU A 320 -20.12 -11.12 -0.20
C GLU A 320 -20.21 -12.66 -0.26
N GLY A 321 -21.30 -13.22 0.27
CA GLY A 321 -21.57 -14.66 0.23
C GLY A 321 -20.77 -15.48 1.25
N ILE A 322 -21.08 -16.79 1.27
CA ILE A 322 -20.62 -17.74 2.29
C ILE A 322 -19.09 -17.77 2.43
N ALA A 323 -18.36 -17.66 1.31
CA ALA A 323 -16.90 -17.68 1.33
C ALA A 323 -16.32 -16.47 2.09
N ALA A 324 -16.87 -15.27 1.86
CA ALA A 324 -16.46 -14.07 2.58
C ALA A 324 -16.87 -14.14 4.06
N ASP A 325 -18.09 -14.59 4.34
CA ASP A 325 -18.60 -14.69 5.71
C ASP A 325 -17.78 -15.66 6.57
N LEU A 326 -17.44 -16.84 6.03
CA LEU A 326 -16.57 -17.80 6.72
C LEU A 326 -15.16 -17.23 6.98
N LEU A 327 -14.60 -16.51 6.01
CA LEU A 327 -13.31 -15.85 6.17
C LEU A 327 -13.36 -14.80 7.30
N HIS A 328 -14.38 -13.92 7.32
CA HIS A 328 -14.57 -12.93 8.39
C HIS A 328 -14.84 -13.57 9.74
N GLN A 329 -15.59 -14.67 9.78
CA GLN A 329 -15.84 -15.41 11.01
C GLN A 329 -14.53 -16.00 11.57
N ARG A 330 -13.73 -16.67 10.73
CA ARG A 330 -12.43 -17.23 11.12
C ARG A 330 -11.50 -16.16 11.66
N PHE A 331 -11.32 -15.06 10.92
CA PHE A 331 -10.50 -13.93 11.34
C PHE A 331 -10.96 -13.36 12.69
N ARG A 332 -12.26 -13.12 12.86
CA ARG A 332 -12.82 -12.57 14.10
C ARG A 332 -12.58 -13.50 15.30
N LEU A 333 -12.78 -14.81 15.13
CA LEU A 333 -12.56 -15.80 16.18
C LEU A 333 -11.08 -15.89 16.55
N ALA A 334 -10.18 -15.95 15.57
CA ALA A 334 -8.74 -15.97 15.79
C ALA A 334 -8.25 -14.70 16.49
N ARG A 335 -8.71 -13.53 16.02
CA ARG A 335 -8.42 -12.23 16.62
C ARG A 335 -8.84 -12.16 18.09
N ARG A 336 -10.06 -12.62 18.42
CA ARG A 336 -10.56 -12.68 19.80
C ARG A 336 -9.75 -13.64 20.65
N ARG A 337 -9.48 -14.85 20.15
CA ARG A 337 -8.71 -15.88 20.85
C ARG A 337 -7.29 -15.42 21.21
N LEU A 338 -6.65 -14.66 20.31
CA LEU A 338 -5.29 -14.14 20.49
C LEU A 338 -5.24 -12.82 21.31
N GLY A 339 -6.37 -12.32 21.78
CA GLY A 339 -6.41 -11.13 22.66
C GLY A 339 -6.07 -9.82 21.96
N TYR A 340 -6.35 -9.70 20.67
CA TYR A 340 -6.27 -8.41 19.97
C TYR A 340 -7.37 -7.46 20.44
N GLU A 341 -7.03 -6.18 20.58
CA GLU A 341 -7.99 -5.16 20.98
C GLU A 341 -9.00 -4.86 19.86
N GLU A 342 -10.25 -4.56 20.23
CA GLU A 342 -11.35 -4.38 19.28
C GLU A 342 -11.25 -3.10 18.44
N LYS A 343 -10.75 -2.01 19.01
CA LYS A 343 -10.65 -0.70 18.35
C LYS A 343 -9.34 -0.02 18.73
N SER A 344 -8.70 0.62 17.76
CA SER A 344 -7.63 1.57 18.08
C SER A 344 -8.22 2.75 18.85
N PRO A 345 -7.54 3.30 19.86
CA PRO A 345 -7.95 4.57 20.46
C PRO A 345 -7.96 5.67 19.38
N PRO A 346 -8.86 6.66 19.48
CA PRO A 346 -8.87 7.79 18.55
C PRO A 346 -7.56 8.58 18.70
N LEU A 347 -7.03 9.04 17.57
CA LEU A 347 -5.86 9.92 17.55
C LEU A 347 -6.26 11.31 18.04
N ASP A 348 -5.35 11.97 18.76
CA ASP A 348 -5.61 13.26 19.38
C ASP A 348 -5.52 14.40 18.36
N CYS A 349 -6.64 15.08 18.15
CA CYS A 349 -6.72 16.28 17.32
C CYS A 349 -6.68 17.58 18.15
N SER A 350 -6.82 17.50 19.49
CA SER A 350 -6.99 18.67 20.35
C SER A 350 -5.70 19.46 20.55
N GLN A 351 -4.55 18.80 20.39
CA GLN A 351 -3.23 19.41 20.54
C GLN A 351 -2.75 20.15 19.27
N PHE A 352 -3.51 20.08 18.17
CA PHE A 352 -3.11 20.66 16.89
C PHE A 352 -2.94 22.19 17.00
N GLY A 353 -1.77 22.66 16.58
CA GLY A 353 -1.44 24.08 16.61
C GLY A 353 -0.07 24.32 15.98
N PRO A 354 0.28 25.58 15.66
CA PRO A 354 1.61 25.90 15.18
C PRO A 354 2.66 25.55 16.27
N PRO A 355 3.88 25.14 15.88
CA PRO A 355 4.97 24.98 16.83
C PRO A 355 5.27 26.33 17.50
N ALA A 356 5.69 26.28 18.76
CA ALA A 356 6.15 27.47 19.49
C ALA A 356 7.29 28.15 18.73
N LYS A 357 7.18 29.45 18.51
CA LYS A 357 8.23 30.28 17.91
C LYS A 357 9.12 30.86 19.00
N ALA A 358 10.38 31.15 18.65
CA ALA A 358 11.26 31.90 19.52
C ALA A 358 10.61 33.27 19.84
N GLY A 359 10.32 33.52 21.11
CA GLY A 359 9.63 34.72 21.59
C GLY A 359 8.15 34.51 21.94
N ASP A 360 7.57 33.34 21.67
CA ASP A 360 6.23 33.01 22.16
C ASP A 360 6.28 32.85 23.69
N GLN A 361 5.42 33.59 24.39
CA GLN A 361 5.25 33.47 25.83
C GLN A 361 4.57 32.13 26.12
N LEU A 362 5.20 31.27 26.95
CA LEU A 362 4.61 30.00 27.37
C LEU A 362 3.22 30.26 27.97
N SER A 363 2.16 29.73 27.35
CA SER A 363 0.81 29.87 27.90
C SER A 363 0.71 29.00 29.16
N LEU A 364 0.78 29.65 30.32
CA LEU A 364 0.49 29.05 31.62
C LEU A 364 -1.03 28.98 31.78
N PHE A 365 -1.67 27.99 31.16
CA PHE A 365 -3.08 27.68 31.42
C PHE A 365 -3.28 26.17 31.51
#